data_AF-A0A1E1WR66-F1
#
_entry.id   AF-A0A1E1WR66-F1
#
_cell.length_a   1.000
_cell.length_b   1.000
_cell.length_c   1.000
_cell.angle_alpha   90.00
_cell.angle_beta   90.00
_cell.angle_gamma   90.00
#
_symmetry.space_group_name_H-M   'P 1'
#
loop_
_entity.id
_entity.type
_entity.pdbx_description
1 polymer ?
#
loop_
_entity_poly.entity_id
_entity_poly.type
_entity_poly.pdbx_seq_one_letter_code
_entity_poly.pdbx_strand_id
1 'polypeptide(L)'
;IEIPPNSSISPGCADLLTRLLQHDPNKRISYEDFFNHEYLDLEHMPSKENYEKAVALIKQAIELDSSGHLQQAFEAYRDSLLYLVPAVSRESDGVRKSALTAKLTRYMERAEEIKQYLKSPDGHVVDVSQLRQHAA
;
A
#
# COMPACT_ATOMS: atom_id res chain seq x y z
N ILE A 1 4.11 23.93 20.64
CA ILE A 1 2.94 24.76 20.25
C ILE A 1 1.68 24.14 20.82
N GLU A 2 0.60 24.89 20.92
CA GLU A 2 -0.72 24.34 21.27
C GLU A 2 -1.58 24.29 20.02
N ILE A 3 -2.24 23.15 19.81
CA ILE A 3 -3.14 22.93 18.69
C ILE A 3 -4.55 23.33 19.15
N PRO A 4 -5.30 24.16 18.39
CA PRO A 4 -6.63 24.60 18.78
C PRO A 4 -7.58 23.41 19.04
N PRO A 5 -8.46 23.49 20.07
CA PRO A 5 -9.26 22.34 20.53
C PRO A 5 -10.30 21.82 19.52
N ASN A 6 -10.53 22.51 18.40
CA ASN A 6 -11.48 22.12 17.35
C ASN A 6 -10.81 21.85 15.99
N SER A 7 -9.50 21.60 15.96
CA SER A 7 -8.82 21.22 14.72
C SER A 7 -9.02 19.73 14.42
N SER A 8 -9.65 19.42 13.30
CA SER A 8 -9.80 18.05 12.79
C SER A 8 -8.50 17.53 12.20
N ILE A 9 -7.52 17.19 13.04
CA ILE A 9 -6.23 16.63 12.62
C ILE A 9 -6.02 15.24 13.21
N SER A 10 -5.32 14.38 12.47
CA SER A 10 -4.97 13.05 12.94
C SER A 10 -3.86 13.10 14.01
N PRO A 11 -3.76 12.12 14.92
CA PRO A 11 -2.71 12.06 15.93
C PRO A 11 -1.29 12.14 15.36
N GLY A 12 -1.02 11.45 14.24
CA GLY A 12 0.29 11.49 13.59
C GLY A 12 0.63 12.87 13.01
N CYS A 13 -0.37 13.58 12.46
CA CYS A 13 -0.19 14.95 12.01
C CYS A 13 0.08 15.89 13.18
N ALA A 14 -0.68 15.73 14.28
CA ALA A 14 -0.50 16.51 15.49
C ALA A 14 0.91 16.33 16.09
N ASP A 15 1.42 15.09 16.14
CA ASP A 15 2.77 14.78 16.59
C ASP A 15 3.81 15.47 15.70
N LEU A 16 3.72 15.28 14.38
CA LEU A 16 4.65 15.90 13.42
C LEU A 16 4.67 17.43 13.56
N LEU A 17 3.50 18.07 13.58
CA LEU A 17 3.37 19.52 13.71
C LEU A 17 3.93 20.02 15.04
N THR A 18 3.68 19.29 16.13
CA THR A 18 4.17 19.66 17.46
C THR A 18 5.69 19.60 17.51
N ARG A 19 6.34 18.65 16.83
CA ARG A 19 7.81 18.57 16.76
C ARG A 19 8.43 19.57 15.78
N LEU A 20 7.76 19.84 14.65
CA LEU A 20 8.19 20.81 13.63
C LEU A 20 8.15 22.26 14.11
N LEU A 21 7.05 22.65 14.76
CA LEU A 21 6.76 24.05 15.07
C LEU A 21 7.27 24.46 16.46
N GLN A 22 8.28 23.79 17.00
CA GLN A 22 8.89 24.18 18.28
C GLN A 22 9.57 25.55 18.19
N HIS A 23 9.25 26.43 19.14
CA HIS A 23 9.85 27.76 19.24
C HIS A 23 11.34 27.67 19.59
N ASP A 24 11.70 26.78 20.52
CA ASP A 24 13.09 26.48 20.87
C ASP A 24 13.72 25.62 19.76
N PRO A 25 14.74 26.13 19.04
CA PRO A 25 15.40 25.37 17.98
C PRO A 25 16.04 24.07 18.46
N ASN A 26 16.47 24.00 19.73
CA ASN A 26 17.13 22.81 20.28
C ASN A 26 16.15 21.67 20.57
N LYS A 27 14.85 21.98 20.68
CA LYS A 27 13.76 21.00 20.88
C LYS A 27 13.02 20.67 19.59
N ARG A 28 13.33 21.40 18.51
CA ARG A 28 12.72 21.19 17.20
C ARG A 28 13.24 19.88 16.62
N ILE A 29 12.37 19.17 15.90
CA ILE A 29 12.74 17.96 15.16
C ILE A 29 13.97 18.23 14.27
N SER A 30 14.89 17.26 14.23
CA SER A 30 16.04 17.34 13.35
C SER A 30 15.61 17.11 11.89
N TYR A 31 16.49 17.46 10.95
CA TYR A 31 16.27 17.16 9.53
C TYR A 31 16.07 15.65 9.31
N GLU A 32 16.92 14.82 9.92
CA GLU A 32 16.87 13.36 9.77
C GLU A 32 15.58 12.78 10.36
N ASP A 33 15.22 13.18 11.57
CA ASP A 33 13.99 12.71 12.23
C ASP A 33 12.72 13.16 11.50
N PHE A 34 12.76 14.31 10.84
CA PHE A 34 11.63 14.80 10.04
C PHE A 34 11.35 13.89 8.84
N PHE A 35 12.40 13.55 8.07
CA PHE A 35 12.25 12.68 6.90
C PHE A 35 11.98 11.22 7.26
N ASN A 36 12.33 10.79 8.47
CA ASN A 36 12.03 9.45 9.01
C ASN A 36 10.72 9.39 9.80
N HIS A 37 9.97 10.49 9.90
CA HIS A 37 8.76 10.52 10.70
C HIS A 37 7.67 9.65 10.06
N GLU A 38 7.06 8.73 10.82
CA GLU A 38 6.07 7.75 10.33
C GLU A 38 4.88 8.38 9.58
N TYR A 39 4.49 9.60 9.99
CA TYR A 39 3.43 10.35 9.32
C TYR A 39 3.77 10.81 7.90
N LEU A 40 5.07 10.91 7.56
CA LEU A 40 5.56 11.44 6.30
C LEU A 40 5.99 10.31 5.36
N ASP A 41 5.02 9.68 4.70
CA ASP A 41 5.31 8.70 3.65
C ASP A 41 5.64 9.39 2.32
N LEU A 42 6.90 9.75 2.14
CA LEU A 42 7.40 10.29 0.88
C LEU A 42 7.67 9.19 -0.16
N GLU A 43 7.99 7.99 0.30
CA GLU A 43 8.41 6.90 -0.58
C GLU A 43 7.26 6.46 -1.49
N HIS A 44 6.03 6.37 -0.97
CA HIS A 44 4.87 5.89 -1.73
C HIS A 44 3.98 7.02 -2.24
N MET A 45 4.44 8.28 -2.18
CA MET A 45 3.66 9.42 -2.65
C MET A 45 3.21 9.24 -4.10
N PRO A 46 1.97 9.61 -4.47
CA PRO A 46 1.51 9.41 -5.84
C PRO A 46 2.28 10.28 -6.81
N SER A 47 3.04 9.62 -7.67
CA SER A 47 3.78 10.19 -8.78
C SER A 47 3.67 9.25 -9.97
N LYS A 48 4.02 9.75 -11.16
CA LYS A 48 4.07 8.90 -12.37
C LYS A 48 5.04 7.73 -12.19
N GLU A 49 6.21 8.00 -11.61
CA GLU A 49 7.25 7.01 -11.35
C GLU A 49 6.77 5.93 -10.37
N ASN A 50 6.15 6.32 -9.26
CA ASN A 50 5.61 5.36 -8.28
C ASN A 50 4.45 4.55 -8.84
N TYR A 51 3.62 5.14 -9.72
CA TYR A 51 2.60 4.38 -10.44
C TYR A 51 3.22 3.35 -11.38
N GLU A 52 4.25 3.71 -12.14
CA GLU A 52 4.97 2.78 -13.02
C GLU A 52 5.64 1.66 -12.22
N LYS A 53 6.22 1.97 -11.05
CA LYS A 53 6.76 1.00 -10.09
C LYS A 53 5.68 0.04 -9.60
N ALA A 54 4.51 0.55 -9.22
CA ALA A 54 3.36 -0.28 -8.83
C ALA A 54 2.98 -1.26 -9.94
N VAL A 55 2.89 -0.78 -11.19
CA VAL A 55 2.54 -1.61 -12.35
C VAL A 55 3.61 -2.68 -12.62
N ALA A 56 4.88 -2.36 -12.46
CA ALA A 56 5.97 -3.33 -12.61
C ALA A 56 5.89 -4.44 -11.54
N LEU A 57 5.69 -4.07 -10.27
CA LEU A 57 5.55 -5.02 -9.17
C LEU A 57 4.30 -5.90 -9.33
N ILE A 58 3.18 -5.35 -9.80
CA ILE A 58 1.96 -6.14 -10.09
C ILE A 58 2.23 -7.19 -11.17
N LYS A 59 2.91 -6.81 -12.26
CA LYS A 59 3.26 -7.76 -13.33
C LYS A 59 4.14 -8.89 -12.79
N GLN A 60 5.15 -8.54 -12.00
CA GLN A 60 6.02 -9.51 -11.34
C GLN A 60 5.22 -10.41 -10.38
N ALA A 61 4.31 -9.85 -9.58
CA ALA A 61 3.48 -10.61 -8.66
C ALA A 61 2.61 -11.64 -9.40
N ILE A 62 1.99 -11.25 -10.52
CA ILE A 62 1.19 -12.15 -11.36
C ILE A 62 2.03 -13.28 -11.95
N GLU A 63 3.25 -12.98 -12.43
CA GLU A 63 4.16 -13.98 -12.98
C GLU A 63 4.58 -15.00 -11.92
N LEU A 64 4.99 -14.53 -10.74
CA LEU A 64 5.38 -15.36 -9.60
C LEU A 64 4.21 -16.22 -9.11
N ASP A 65 3.02 -15.64 -9.00
CA ASP A 65 1.78 -16.31 -8.61
C ASP A 65 1.45 -17.44 -9.59
N SER A 66 1.48 -17.15 -10.90
CA SER A 66 1.25 -18.14 -11.94
C SER A 66 2.30 -19.26 -11.98
N SER A 67 3.51 -18.97 -11.51
CA SER A 67 4.62 -19.91 -11.41
C SER A 67 4.65 -20.67 -10.07
N GLY A 68 3.70 -20.44 -9.18
CA GLY A 68 3.60 -21.10 -7.87
C GLY A 68 4.56 -20.58 -6.80
N HIS A 69 5.31 -19.50 -7.06
CA HIS A 69 6.20 -18.86 -6.10
C HIS A 69 5.42 -17.98 -5.12
N LEU A 70 4.50 -18.59 -4.36
CA LEU A 70 3.47 -17.92 -3.58
C LEU A 70 4.00 -16.90 -2.56
N GLN A 71 5.08 -17.23 -1.84
CA GLN A 71 5.69 -16.30 -0.87
C GLN A 71 6.17 -15.00 -1.56
N GLN A 72 6.90 -15.14 -2.67
CA GLN A 72 7.43 -14.00 -3.42
C GLN A 72 6.31 -13.23 -4.13
N ALA A 73 5.30 -13.93 -4.63
CA ALA A 73 4.11 -13.31 -5.20
C ALA A 73 3.36 -12.45 -4.18
N PHE A 74 3.18 -12.96 -2.96
CA PHE A 74 2.56 -12.22 -1.86
C PHE A 74 3.33 -10.94 -1.52
N GLU A 75 4.66 -11.03 -1.39
CA GLU A 75 5.52 -9.86 -1.15
C GLU A 75 5.39 -8.83 -2.26
N ALA A 76 5.46 -9.25 -3.53
CA ALA A 76 5.31 -8.36 -4.68
C ALA A 76 3.92 -7.71 -4.75
N TYR A 77 2.85 -8.45 -4.44
CA TYR A 77 1.50 -7.85 -4.34
C TYR A 77 1.45 -6.83 -3.21
N ARG A 78 1.87 -7.19 -1.99
CA ARG A 78 1.89 -6.29 -0.83
C ARG A 78 2.63 -4.99 -1.15
N ASP A 79 3.83 -5.09 -1.70
CA ASP A 79 4.68 -3.93 -1.97
C ASP A 79 4.07 -3.07 -3.10
N SER A 80 3.47 -3.69 -4.12
CA SER A 80 2.77 -2.94 -5.17
C SER A 80 1.58 -2.13 -4.66
N LEU A 81 0.87 -2.66 -3.65
CA LEU A 81 -0.32 -2.02 -3.07
C LEU A 81 0.04 -0.75 -2.31
N LEU A 82 1.22 -0.68 -1.69
CA LEU A 82 1.71 0.54 -1.02
C LEU A 82 1.75 1.72 -1.99
N TYR A 83 2.14 1.50 -3.25
CA TYR A 83 2.17 2.53 -4.29
C TYR A 83 0.82 2.74 -4.99
N LEU A 84 0.04 1.67 -5.20
CA LEU A 84 -1.19 1.76 -5.98
C LEU A 84 -2.33 2.44 -5.20
N VAL A 85 -2.51 2.14 -3.91
CA VAL A 85 -3.57 2.73 -3.06
C VAL A 85 -3.56 4.27 -3.08
N PRO A 86 -2.43 4.96 -2.82
CA PRO A 86 -2.42 6.41 -2.83
C PRO A 86 -2.57 6.96 -4.27
N ALA A 87 -2.12 6.24 -5.30
CA ALA A 87 -2.34 6.61 -6.70
C ALA A 87 -3.84 6.62 -7.09
N VAL A 88 -4.59 5.58 -6.69
CA VAL A 88 -6.06 5.54 -6.89
C VAL A 88 -6.76 6.65 -6.11
N SER A 89 -6.28 6.95 -4.90
CA SER A 89 -6.88 7.98 -4.05
C SER A 89 -6.80 9.37 -4.69
N ARG A 90 -5.71 9.66 -5.42
CA ARG A 90 -5.48 10.93 -6.12
C ARG A 90 -6.02 11.02 -7.55
N GLU A 91 -6.52 9.91 -8.12
CA GLU A 91 -7.17 9.95 -9.44
C GLU A 91 -8.47 10.77 -9.36
N SER A 92 -8.60 11.73 -10.27
CA SER A 92 -9.71 12.68 -10.31
C SER A 92 -10.81 12.25 -11.28
N ASP A 93 -10.45 11.53 -12.34
CA ASP A 93 -11.44 11.05 -13.31
C ASP A 93 -12.24 9.88 -12.72
N GLY A 94 -13.56 10.04 -12.60
CA GLY A 94 -14.42 9.08 -11.91
C GLY A 94 -14.45 7.69 -12.56
N VAL A 95 -14.38 7.63 -13.89
CA VAL A 95 -14.40 6.36 -14.65
C VAL A 95 -13.09 5.62 -14.46
N ARG A 96 -11.96 6.31 -14.62
CA ARG A 96 -10.62 5.77 -14.40
C ARG A 96 -10.42 5.35 -12.95
N LYS A 97 -10.87 6.17 -12.00
CA LYS A 97 -10.84 5.85 -10.57
C LYS A 97 -11.62 4.57 -10.28
N SER A 98 -12.84 4.44 -10.78
CA SER A 98 -13.65 3.23 -10.61
C SER A 98 -12.94 1.99 -11.18
N ALA A 99 -12.39 2.09 -12.39
CA ALA A 99 -11.66 0.99 -13.01
C ALA A 99 -10.38 0.61 -12.25
N LEU A 100 -9.65 1.59 -11.73
CA LEU A 100 -8.46 1.37 -10.92
C LEU A 100 -8.80 0.77 -9.56
N THR A 101 -9.85 1.24 -8.88
CA THR A 101 -10.35 0.68 -7.63
C THR A 101 -10.72 -0.79 -7.82
N ALA A 102 -11.43 -1.14 -8.90
CA ALA A 102 -11.78 -2.54 -9.18
C ALA A 102 -10.55 -3.44 -9.35
N LYS A 103 -9.48 -2.94 -9.99
CA LYS A 103 -8.21 -3.68 -10.09
C LYS A 103 -7.51 -3.80 -8.74
N LEU A 104 -7.44 -2.70 -7.99
CA LEU A 104 -6.86 -2.65 -6.65
C LEU A 104 -7.49 -3.68 -5.72
N THR A 105 -8.83 -3.74 -5.69
CA THR A 105 -9.58 -4.73 -4.91
C THR A 105 -9.18 -6.16 -5.25
N ARG A 106 -9.11 -6.50 -6.56
CA ARG A 106 -8.70 -7.85 -6.99
C ARG A 106 -7.29 -8.21 -6.55
N TYR A 107 -6.34 -7.28 -6.61
CA TYR A 107 -4.98 -7.53 -6.15
C TYR A 107 -4.90 -7.70 -4.63
N MET A 108 -5.69 -6.94 -3.87
CA MET A 108 -5.79 -7.10 -2.41
C MET A 108 -6.39 -8.45 -2.03
N GLU A 109 -7.49 -8.85 -2.67
CA GLU A 109 -8.15 -10.15 -2.46
C GLU A 109 -7.17 -11.29 -2.73
N ARG A 110 -6.47 -11.25 -3.87
CA ARG A 110 -5.49 -12.28 -4.22
C ARG A 110 -4.33 -12.34 -3.22
N ALA A 111 -3.82 -11.21 -2.76
CA ALA A 111 -2.76 -11.18 -1.75
C ALA A 111 -3.22 -11.82 -0.42
N GLU A 112 -4.46 -11.55 0.00
CA GLU A 112 -5.03 -12.13 1.22
C GLU A 112 -5.27 -13.65 1.07
N GLU A 113 -5.74 -14.12 -0.09
CA GLU A 113 -5.84 -15.56 -0.39
C GLU A 113 -4.48 -16.25 -0.24
N ILE A 114 -3.44 -15.73 -0.91
CA ILE A 114 -2.08 -16.31 -0.86
C ILE A 114 -1.56 -16.33 0.58
N LYS A 115 -1.76 -15.25 1.34
CA LYS A 115 -1.38 -15.16 2.75
C LYS A 115 -2.09 -16.19 3.61
N GLN A 116 -3.36 -16.50 3.34
CA GLN A 116 -4.10 -17.57 4.04
C GLN A 116 -3.55 -18.95 3.70
N TYR A 117 -3.23 -19.20 2.43
CA TYR A 117 -2.57 -20.44 1.99
C TYR A 117 -1.23 -20.65 2.72
N LEU A 118 -0.41 -19.60 2.84
CA LEU A 118 0.90 -19.67 3.49
C LEU A 118 0.83 -19.85 5.02
N LYS A 119 -0.28 -19.48 5.66
CA LYS A 119 -0.50 -19.62 7.12
C LYS A 119 -1.02 -21.00 7.52
N SER A 120 -1.61 -21.75 6.59
CA SER A 120 -2.15 -23.08 6.89
C SER A 120 -1.00 -24.06 7.14
N PRO A 121 -1.01 -24.82 8.26
CA PRO A 121 0.10 -25.69 8.66
C PRO A 121 0.36 -26.87 7.72
N ASP A 122 -0.61 -27.21 6.87
CA ASP A 122 -0.45 -28.14 5.77
C ASP A 122 -0.43 -27.34 4.47
N GLY A 123 0.75 -27.18 3.85
CA GLY A 123 0.92 -26.65 2.49
C GLY A 123 0.31 -27.58 1.44
N HIS A 124 -0.94 -27.98 1.61
CA HIS A 124 -1.66 -28.82 0.68
C HIS A 124 -2.09 -27.96 -0.49
N VAL A 125 -1.54 -28.30 -1.65
CA VAL A 125 -1.85 -27.73 -2.96
C VAL A 125 -3.36 -27.91 -3.18
N VAL A 126 -4.15 -26.88 -2.89
CA VAL A 126 -5.51 -26.82 -3.39
C VAL A 126 -5.35 -26.50 -4.86
N ASP A 127 -5.51 -27.53 -5.69
CA ASP A 127 -5.40 -27.43 -7.13
C ASP A 127 -6.46 -26.44 -7.65
N VAL A 128 -6.05 -25.18 -7.82
CA VAL A 128 -6.90 -24.09 -8.31
C VAL A 128 -7.32 -24.28 -9.77
N SER A 129 -6.80 -25.30 -10.46
CA SER A 129 -7.24 -25.66 -11.80
C SER A 129 -8.69 -26.18 -11.83
N GLN A 130 -9.26 -26.58 -10.68
CA GLN A 130 -10.68 -26.98 -10.59
C GLN A 130 -11.67 -25.80 -10.45
N LEU A 131 -11.22 -24.60 -10.04
CA LEU A 131 -12.11 -23.44 -9.89
C LEU A 131 -12.40 -22.69 -11.20
N ARG A 132 -11.67 -23.00 -12.29
CA ARG A 132 -11.84 -22.32 -13.59
C ARG A 132 -12.91 -22.92 -14.51
N GLN A 133 -13.60 -24.01 -14.12
CA GLN A 133 -14.59 -24.67 -15.00
C GLN A 133 -16.06 -24.31 -14.75
N HIS A 134 -16.39 -23.45 -13.78
CA HIS A 134 -17.78 -23.07 -13.48
C HIS A 134 -18.08 -21.57 -13.54
N ALA A 135 -17.47 -20.85 -14.49
CA ALA A 135 -17.90 -19.50 -14.85
C ALA A 135 -17.92 -19.36 -16.38
N ALA A 136 -18.99 -19.90 -16.99
CA ALA A 136 -19.42 -19.58 -18.34
C ALA A 136 -20.71 -18.75 -18.25
#